data_AF-R0CTB4-F1
#
_entry.id   AF-R0CTB4-F1
#
_cell.length_a   1.000
_cell.length_b   1.000
_cell.length_c   1.000
_cell.angle_alpha   90.00
_cell.angle_beta   90.00
_cell.angle_gamma   90.00
#
_symmetry.space_group_name_H-M   'P 1'
#
loop_
_entity.id
_entity.type
_entity.pdbx_description
1 polymer ?
#
loop_
_entity_poly.entity_id
_entity_poly.type
_entity_poly.pdbx_seq_one_letter_code
_entity_poly.pdbx_strand_id
1 'polypeptide(L)'
;MYELIDLLQASKNYYFVDYVPYTINNPNFLELEEYFEYQYLSEFAEKIVRIALKVIYLYPCQIYLTAPDKIISDQEEFSFDVDIRNSTPEKIANAIRQVILTDFSSVQILFSNPEFLVSIGGGFSVTIYNLPKDMIILFEQLVNHEGLFLKNNV
;
A
#
# COMPACT_ATOMS: atom_id res chain seq x y z
N MET A 1 10.76 9.46 12.65
CA MET A 1 9.96 8.48 11.91
C MET A 1 8.91 9.19 11.08
N TYR A 2 7.88 9.78 11.73
CA TYR A 2 6.83 10.52 11.05
C TYR A 2 7.35 11.64 10.14
N GLU A 3 8.35 12.41 10.59
CA GLU A 3 8.95 13.48 9.76
C GLU A 3 9.46 13.03 8.38
N LEU A 4 10.05 11.83 8.27
CA LEU A 4 10.53 11.31 6.99
C LEU A 4 9.39 10.77 6.12
N ILE A 5 8.40 10.13 6.75
CA ILE A 5 7.17 9.70 6.06
C ILE A 5 6.46 10.93 5.49
N ASP A 6 6.25 11.97 6.31
CA ASP A 6 5.62 13.23 5.92
C ASP A 6 6.39 13.92 4.80
N LEU A 7 7.73 13.94 4.88
CA LEU A 7 8.59 14.50 3.84
C LEU A 7 8.44 13.76 2.51
N LEU A 8 8.44 12.44 2.53
CA LEU A 8 8.28 11.62 1.32
C LEU A 8 6.87 11.76 0.73
N GLN A 9 5.85 11.81 1.57
CA GLN A 9 4.45 12.00 1.16
C GLN A 9 4.18 13.40 0.60
N ALA A 10 4.97 14.41 0.98
CA ALA A 10 4.91 15.74 0.38
C ALA A 10 5.45 15.78 -1.08
N SER A 11 6.07 14.70 -1.57
CA SER A 11 6.51 14.61 -2.97
C SER A 11 5.32 14.62 -3.93
N LYS A 12 5.41 15.45 -4.97
CA LYS A 12 4.43 15.44 -6.08
C LYS A 12 4.64 14.29 -7.06
N ASN A 13 5.85 13.73 -7.10
CA ASN A 13 6.20 12.62 -7.96
C ASN A 13 6.06 11.32 -7.17
N TYR A 14 5.02 10.57 -7.47
CA TYR A 14 4.71 9.29 -6.84
C TYR A 14 4.01 8.38 -7.83
N TYR A 15 4.12 7.08 -7.57
CA TYR A 15 3.39 6.06 -8.29
C TYR A 15 2.24 5.55 -7.44
N PHE A 16 1.21 5.00 -8.06
CA PHE A 16 0.15 4.30 -7.36
C PHE A 16 -0.18 3.00 -8.07
N VAL A 17 -0.63 2.03 -7.29
CA VAL A 17 -1.04 0.71 -7.79
C VAL A 17 -2.54 0.73 -7.99
N ASP A 18 -2.98 0.38 -9.19
CA ASP A 18 -4.38 0.47 -9.60
C ASP A 18 -4.82 -0.84 -10.27
N TYR A 19 -6.10 -1.15 -10.20
CA TYR A 19 -6.71 -2.27 -10.93
C TYR A 19 -7.12 -1.86 -12.35
N VAL A 20 -7.09 -0.55 -12.67
CA VAL A 20 -7.38 0.00 -14.00
C VAL A 20 -6.12 0.55 -14.67
N PRO A 21 -5.79 0.13 -15.92
CA PRO A 21 -4.54 0.55 -16.59
C PRO A 21 -4.57 1.97 -17.17
N TYR A 22 -5.71 2.65 -17.17
CA TYR A 22 -5.90 3.96 -17.82
C TYR A 22 -6.54 4.98 -16.89
N THR A 23 -6.57 6.24 -17.34
CA THR A 23 -7.25 7.32 -16.64
C THR A 23 -8.74 7.25 -16.91
N ILE A 24 -9.54 7.31 -15.85
CA ILE A 24 -10.99 7.27 -15.91
C ILE A 24 -11.50 8.69 -16.16
N ASN A 25 -12.12 8.92 -17.33
CA ASN A 25 -12.75 10.19 -17.68
C ASN A 25 -14.29 10.11 -17.68
N ASN A 26 -14.85 8.93 -17.39
CA ASN A 26 -16.30 8.71 -17.42
C ASN A 26 -16.88 8.90 -16.00
N PRO A 27 -17.78 9.87 -15.79
CA PRO A 27 -18.39 10.10 -14.47
C PRO A 27 -19.24 8.93 -13.97
N ASN A 28 -19.73 8.06 -14.87
CA ASN A 28 -20.47 6.85 -14.49
C ASN A 28 -19.55 5.75 -13.91
N PHE A 29 -18.24 5.97 -13.87
CA PHE A 29 -17.31 4.99 -13.32
C PHE A 29 -17.46 4.83 -11.80
N LEU A 30 -18.00 5.83 -11.10
CA LEU A 30 -18.23 5.74 -9.65
C LEU A 30 -19.09 4.52 -9.27
N GLU A 31 -20.15 4.24 -10.02
CA GLU A 31 -20.99 3.05 -9.77
C GLU A 31 -20.21 1.74 -9.95
N LEU A 32 -19.29 1.70 -10.93
CA LEU A 32 -18.42 0.54 -11.14
C LEU A 32 -17.39 0.39 -10.03
N GLU A 33 -16.83 1.52 -9.55
CA GLU A 33 -15.89 1.55 -8.44
C GLU A 33 -16.52 1.03 -7.15
N GLU A 34 -17.74 1.46 -6.81
CA GLU A 34 -18.51 0.94 -5.68
C GLU A 34 -18.76 -0.58 -5.79
N TYR A 35 -19.12 -1.07 -6.98
CA TYR A 35 -19.27 -2.51 -7.23
C TYR A 35 -17.94 -3.25 -7.05
N PHE A 36 -16.84 -2.67 -7.52
CA PHE A 36 -15.52 -3.29 -7.44
C PHE A 36 -15.01 -3.34 -6.01
N GLU A 37 -15.22 -2.28 -5.24
CA GLU A 37 -14.90 -2.24 -3.82
C GLU A 37 -15.66 -3.34 -3.06
N TYR A 38 -16.97 -3.49 -3.32
CA TYR A 38 -17.77 -4.52 -2.66
C TYR A 38 -17.38 -5.96 -3.05
N GLN A 39 -17.03 -6.21 -4.31
CA GLN A 39 -16.79 -7.58 -4.81
C GLN A 39 -15.32 -8.02 -4.79
N TYR A 40 -14.39 -7.12 -5.09
CA TYR A 40 -13.01 -7.46 -5.43
C TYR A 40 -11.98 -6.90 -4.47
N LEU A 41 -12.36 -6.09 -3.48
CA LEU A 41 -11.41 -5.50 -2.53
C LEU A 41 -10.62 -6.55 -1.75
N SER A 42 -11.26 -7.67 -1.38
CA SER A 42 -10.58 -8.80 -0.71
C SER A 42 -9.53 -9.45 -1.61
N GLU A 43 -9.82 -9.66 -2.89
CA GLU A 43 -8.85 -10.18 -3.85
C GLU A 43 -7.69 -9.19 -4.07
N PHE A 44 -8.01 -7.89 -4.16
CA PHE A 44 -7.03 -6.83 -4.26
C PHE A 44 -6.09 -6.82 -3.05
N ALA A 45 -6.62 -6.94 -1.83
CA ALA A 45 -5.82 -7.01 -0.61
C ALA A 45 -4.79 -8.14 -0.66
N GLU A 46 -5.19 -9.33 -1.10
CA GLU A 46 -4.28 -10.47 -1.25
C GLU A 46 -3.18 -10.24 -2.31
N LYS A 47 -3.50 -9.53 -3.41
CA LYS A 47 -2.52 -9.12 -4.42
C LYS A 47 -1.48 -8.16 -3.83
N ILE A 48 -1.94 -7.15 -3.08
CA ILE A 48 -1.05 -6.19 -2.41
C ILE A 48 -0.17 -6.87 -1.36
N VAL A 49 -0.72 -7.81 -0.57
CA VAL A 49 0.06 -8.63 0.36
C VAL A 49 1.19 -9.37 -0.37
N ARG A 50 0.90 -10.04 -1.48
CA ARG A 50 1.92 -10.78 -2.24
C ARG A 50 3.02 -9.87 -2.79
N ILE A 51 2.67 -8.66 -3.25
CA ILE A 51 3.65 -7.67 -3.70
C ILE A 51 4.50 -7.18 -2.51
N ALA A 52 3.85 -6.72 -1.44
CA ALA A 52 4.52 -6.17 -0.27
C ALA A 52 5.48 -7.19 0.36
N LEU A 53 5.05 -8.43 0.56
CA LEU A 53 5.90 -9.49 1.10
C LEU A 53 7.12 -9.77 0.21
N LYS A 54 6.98 -9.78 -1.12
CA LYS A 54 8.14 -9.93 -2.02
C LYS A 54 9.13 -8.77 -1.84
N VAL A 55 8.65 -7.53 -1.79
CA VAL A 55 9.53 -6.34 -1.72
C VAL A 55 10.22 -6.23 -0.35
N ILE A 56 9.52 -6.42 0.77
CA ILE A 56 10.12 -6.29 2.11
C ILE A 56 11.19 -7.35 2.39
N TYR A 57 11.17 -8.48 1.68
CA TYR A 57 12.19 -9.52 1.78
C TYR A 57 13.36 -9.29 0.80
N LEU A 58 13.22 -8.41 -0.19
CA LEU A 58 14.28 -8.04 -1.12
C LEU A 58 15.15 -6.88 -0.60
N TYR A 59 14.57 -5.95 0.16
CA TYR A 59 15.24 -4.72 0.58
C TYR A 59 15.10 -4.47 2.08
N PRO A 60 16.10 -3.84 2.73
CA PRO A 60 15.98 -3.42 4.11
C PRO A 60 14.91 -2.34 4.26
N CYS A 61 14.01 -2.53 5.22
CA CYS A 61 12.92 -1.60 5.48
C CYS A 61 12.46 -1.65 6.94
N GLN A 62 11.64 -0.67 7.30
CA GLN A 62 10.88 -0.59 8.53
C GLN A 62 9.39 -0.57 8.17
N ILE A 63 8.55 -1.19 9.01
CA ILE A 63 7.11 -1.30 8.72
C ILE A 63 6.34 -0.77 9.91
N TYR A 64 5.47 0.21 9.65
CA TYR A 64 4.68 0.86 10.68
C TYR A 64 3.20 0.81 10.36
N LEU A 65 2.38 0.60 11.37
CA LEU A 65 0.96 0.84 11.32
C LEU A 65 0.69 2.19 11.99
N THR A 66 0.05 3.11 11.26
CA THR A 66 -0.25 4.46 11.76
C THR A 66 -1.37 4.42 12.79
N ALA A 67 -1.36 5.33 13.77
CA ALA A 67 -2.47 5.45 14.71
C ALA A 67 -3.81 5.59 13.96
N PRO A 68 -4.85 4.86 14.38
CA PRO A 68 -6.11 4.83 13.67
C PRO A 68 -6.93 6.08 13.97
N ASP A 69 -7.59 6.63 12.94
CA ASP A 69 -8.50 7.78 13.10
C ASP A 69 -9.87 7.35 13.68
N LYS A 70 -10.16 6.04 13.64
CA LYS A 70 -11.42 5.43 14.10
C LYS A 70 -11.13 4.32 15.11
N ILE A 71 -11.89 4.27 16.20
CA ILE A 71 -11.84 3.15 17.14
C ILE A 71 -12.56 1.96 16.49
N ILE A 72 -11.85 0.86 16.25
CA ILE A 72 -12.46 -0.43 15.90
C ILE A 72 -12.41 -1.34 17.12
N SER A 73 -13.40 -2.22 17.26
CA SER A 73 -13.52 -3.14 18.42
C SER A 73 -12.34 -4.09 18.59
N ASP A 74 -11.56 -4.34 17.54
CA ASP A 74 -10.57 -5.42 17.48
C ASP A 74 -9.11 -4.92 17.45
N GLN A 75 -8.85 -3.70 17.94
CA GLN A 75 -7.52 -3.09 17.96
C GLN A 75 -6.49 -3.82 18.86
N GLU A 76 -6.93 -4.72 19.74
CA GLU A 76 -6.05 -5.40 20.71
C GLU A 76 -4.93 -6.23 20.07
N GLU A 77 -5.06 -6.63 18.80
CA GLU A 77 -4.02 -7.39 18.09
C GLU A 77 -2.95 -6.53 17.39
N PHE A 78 -3.20 -5.22 17.22
CA PHE A 78 -2.35 -4.35 16.41
C PHE A 78 -1.42 -3.48 17.26
N SER A 79 -0.13 -3.48 16.88
CA SER A 79 0.87 -2.57 17.46
C SER A 79 1.01 -1.34 16.55
N PHE A 80 0.42 -0.23 16.98
CA PHE A 80 0.54 1.07 16.30
C PHE A 80 1.85 1.76 16.67
N ASP A 81 2.38 2.57 15.75
CA ASP A 81 3.58 3.40 15.96
C ASP A 81 4.86 2.62 16.33
N VAL A 82 4.86 1.30 16.12
CA VAL A 82 5.95 0.38 16.42
C VAL A 82 6.41 -0.30 15.13
N ASP A 83 7.72 -0.49 14.98
CA ASP A 83 8.27 -1.21 13.83
C ASP A 83 7.92 -2.71 13.91
N ILE A 84 7.01 -3.15 13.05
CA ILE A 84 6.57 -4.54 12.98
C ILE A 84 7.40 -5.38 11.99
N ARG A 85 8.49 -4.86 11.42
CA ARG A 85 9.30 -5.57 10.40
C ARG A 85 9.76 -6.96 10.83
N ASN A 86 10.01 -7.17 12.11
CA ASN A 86 10.46 -8.44 12.68
C ASN A 86 9.33 -9.43 12.99
N SER A 87 8.08 -9.07 12.68
CA SER A 87 6.93 -9.97 12.78
C SER A 87 6.96 -11.05 11.71
N THR A 88 6.14 -12.09 11.87
CA THR A 88 5.97 -13.14 10.86
C THR A 88 5.30 -12.58 9.59
N PRO A 89 5.52 -13.19 8.42
CA PRO A 89 4.80 -12.84 7.19
C PRO A 89 3.28 -12.82 7.37
N GLU A 90 2.75 -13.78 8.14
CA GLU A 90 1.32 -13.87 8.46
C GLU A 90 0.80 -12.63 9.20
N LYS A 91 1.54 -12.14 10.20
CA LYS A 91 1.18 -10.92 10.94
C LYS A 91 1.21 -9.67 10.06
N ILE A 92 2.24 -9.53 9.22
CA ILE A 92 2.36 -8.40 8.29
C ILE A 92 1.25 -8.46 7.24
N ALA A 93 0.98 -9.64 6.69
CA ALA A 93 -0.13 -9.87 5.77
C ALA A 93 -1.49 -9.56 6.41
N ASN A 94 -1.70 -9.92 7.68
CA ASN A 94 -2.93 -9.57 8.39
C ASN A 94 -3.09 -8.06 8.54
N ALA A 95 -2.04 -7.34 8.93
CA ALA A 95 -2.08 -5.89 9.05
C ALA A 95 -2.43 -5.20 7.72
N ILE A 96 -1.77 -5.59 6.62
CA ILE A 96 -2.06 -5.04 5.28
C ILE A 96 -3.50 -5.30 4.87
N ARG A 97 -4.00 -6.54 5.06
CA ARG A 97 -5.39 -6.89 4.70
C ARG A 97 -6.40 -6.10 5.50
N GLN A 98 -6.23 -6.02 6.82
CA GLN A 98 -7.18 -5.29 7.66
C GLN A 98 -7.20 -3.80 7.32
N VAL A 99 -6.04 -3.20 7.01
CA VAL A 99 -5.97 -1.80 6.59
C VAL A 99 -6.77 -1.58 5.31
N ILE A 100 -6.54 -2.40 4.29
CA ILE A 100 -7.24 -2.30 3.00
C ILE A 100 -8.75 -2.51 3.17
N LEU A 101 -9.16 -3.52 3.95
CA LEU A 101 -10.57 -3.92 4.07
C LEU A 101 -11.41 -3.02 4.97
N THR A 102 -10.80 -2.36 5.96
CA THR A 102 -11.57 -1.64 7.00
C THR A 102 -11.27 -0.15 7.07
N ASP A 103 -10.30 0.36 6.30
CA ASP A 103 -9.96 1.79 6.21
C ASP A 103 -9.83 2.47 7.58
N PHE A 104 -9.10 1.81 8.48
CA PHE A 104 -8.97 2.23 9.87
C PHE A 104 -7.67 2.97 10.18
N SER A 105 -6.67 2.73 9.33
CA SER A 105 -5.27 3.12 9.51
C SER A 105 -4.58 3.02 8.14
N SER A 106 -3.28 3.21 8.12
CA SER A 106 -2.40 2.93 6.98
C SER A 106 -1.16 2.16 7.41
N VAL A 107 -0.69 1.26 6.54
CA VAL A 107 0.64 0.63 6.65
C VAL A 107 1.65 1.47 5.88
N GLN A 108 2.72 1.87 6.55
CA GLN A 108 3.84 2.62 5.99
C GLN A 108 5.09 1.72 5.97
N ILE A 109 5.59 1.42 4.79
CA ILE A 109 6.79 0.60 4.58
C ILE A 109 7.90 1.52 4.07
N LEU A 110 8.82 1.86 4.97
CA LEU A 110 9.94 2.76 4.71
C LEU A 110 11.19 1.96 4.37
N PHE A 111 11.67 2.08 3.14
CA PHE A 111 12.92 1.46 2.68
C PHE A 111 14.07 2.43 2.87
N SER A 112 15.25 1.92 3.24
CA SER A 112 16.40 2.77 3.57
C SER A 112 17.57 2.66 2.58
N ASN A 113 17.54 1.67 1.68
CA ASN A 113 18.58 1.52 0.65
C ASN A 113 18.03 0.75 -0.57
N PRO A 114 17.59 1.45 -1.63
CA PRO A 114 17.44 2.92 -1.72
C PRO A 114 16.28 3.45 -0.86
N GLU A 115 16.24 4.76 -0.61
CA GLU A 115 15.20 5.41 0.22
C GLU A 115 13.91 5.67 -0.58
N PHE A 116 12.84 4.98 -0.22
CA PHE A 116 11.51 5.18 -0.78
C PHE A 116 10.43 4.68 0.21
N LEU A 117 9.19 5.07 -0.01
CA LEU A 117 8.06 4.73 0.86
C LEU A 117 6.96 4.04 0.07
N VAL A 118 6.44 2.93 0.60
CA VAL A 118 5.17 2.35 0.16
C VAL A 118 4.13 2.62 1.25
N SER A 119 3.09 3.36 0.90
CA SER A 119 1.95 3.70 1.75
C SER A 119 0.73 2.91 1.29
N ILE A 120 0.16 2.11 2.18
CA ILE A 120 -1.03 1.29 1.94
C ILE A 120 -2.13 1.81 2.87
N GLY A 121 -3.21 2.34 2.32
CA GLY A 121 -4.41 2.77 3.03
C GLY A 121 -5.59 1.84 2.82
N GLY A 122 -6.79 2.30 3.18
CA GLY A 122 -8.04 1.61 2.90
C GLY A 122 -8.43 1.60 1.42
N GLY A 123 -9.30 0.66 1.06
CA GLY A 123 -9.80 0.54 -0.30
C GLY A 123 -8.67 0.23 -1.29
N PHE A 124 -8.71 0.88 -2.45
CA PHE A 124 -7.69 0.73 -3.50
C PHE A 124 -6.49 1.68 -3.33
N SER A 125 -6.29 2.26 -2.13
CA SER A 125 -5.26 3.27 -1.87
C SER A 125 -3.89 2.65 -1.61
N VAL A 126 -3.06 2.53 -2.67
CA VAL A 126 -1.67 2.09 -2.54
C VAL A 126 -0.75 3.02 -3.33
N THR A 127 0.12 3.74 -2.63
CA THR A 127 0.98 4.78 -3.19
C THR A 127 2.45 4.50 -2.88
N ILE A 128 3.33 4.79 -3.83
CA ILE A 128 4.78 4.61 -3.74
C ILE A 128 5.47 5.95 -3.99
N TYR A 129 6.08 6.50 -2.95
CA TYR A 129 6.75 7.79 -2.99
C TYR A 129 8.25 7.63 -3.19
N ASN A 130 8.84 8.53 -3.97
CA ASN A 130 10.28 8.58 -4.24
C ASN A 130 10.85 7.28 -4.83
N LEU A 131 10.08 6.55 -5.64
CA LEU A 131 10.53 5.29 -6.25
C LEU A 131 11.73 5.55 -7.19
N PRO A 132 12.90 4.93 -6.96
CA PRO A 132 14.07 5.09 -7.81
C PRO A 132 13.81 4.59 -9.23
N LYS A 133 14.41 5.28 -10.22
CA LYS A 133 14.16 4.99 -11.65
C LYS A 133 14.50 3.57 -12.06
N ASP A 134 15.55 3.01 -11.49
CA ASP A 134 16.00 1.64 -11.70
C ASP A 134 15.08 0.59 -11.06
N MET A 135 14.25 0.98 -10.09
CA MET A 135 13.27 0.11 -9.43
C MET A 135 11.88 0.15 -10.07
N ILE A 136 11.60 1.11 -10.95
CA ILE A 136 10.30 1.22 -11.64
C ILE A 136 9.97 -0.08 -12.37
N ILE A 137 10.92 -0.61 -13.16
CA ILE A 137 10.72 -1.84 -13.95
C ILE A 137 10.41 -3.04 -13.04
N LEU A 138 11.08 -3.13 -11.89
CA LEU A 138 10.82 -4.20 -10.92
C LEU A 138 9.39 -4.09 -10.37
N PHE A 139 8.95 -2.90 -9.97
CA PHE A 139 7.60 -2.69 -9.47
C PHE A 139 6.54 -2.94 -10.55
N GLU A 140 6.75 -2.48 -11.78
CA GLU A 140 5.88 -2.80 -12.91
C GLU A 140 5.72 -4.30 -13.09
N GLN A 141 6.83 -5.07 -13.06
CA GLN A 141 6.78 -6.53 -13.16
C GLN A 141 6.01 -7.18 -12.00
N LEU A 142 6.27 -6.77 -10.77
CA LEU A 142 5.61 -7.30 -9.58
C LEU A 142 4.11 -7.03 -9.59
N VAL A 143 3.72 -5.81 -9.95
CA VAL A 143 2.34 -5.35 -9.99
C VAL A 143 1.58 -6.00 -11.15
N ASN A 144 2.17 -6.05 -12.35
CA ASN A 144 1.58 -6.71 -13.52
C ASN A 144 1.42 -8.21 -13.33
N HIS A 145 2.34 -8.88 -12.62
CA HIS A 145 2.22 -10.31 -12.30
C HIS A 145 0.95 -10.61 -11.48
N GLU A 146 0.49 -9.67 -10.66
CA GLU A 146 -0.76 -9.80 -9.90
C GLU A 146 -1.99 -9.27 -10.66
N GLY A 147 -1.83 -8.88 -11.93
CA GLY A 147 -2.91 -8.32 -12.75
C GLY A 147 -3.31 -6.90 -12.37
N LEU A 148 -2.41 -6.15 -11.75
CA LEU A 148 -2.56 -4.75 -11.38
C LEU A 148 -1.66 -3.88 -12.28
N PHE A 149 -1.74 -2.56 -12.12
CA PHE A 149 -0.98 -1.60 -12.94
C PHE A 149 -0.29 -0.55 -12.07
N LEU A 150 0.98 -0.28 -12.37
CA LEU A 150 1.74 0.81 -11.76
C LEU A 150 1.53 2.09 -12.58
N LYS A 151 0.95 3.12 -11.98
CA LYS A 151 0.64 4.40 -12.63
C LYS A 151 1.44 5.52 -12.00
N ASN A 152 1.90 6.46 -12.82
CA ASN A 152 2.60 7.65 -12.34
C ASN A 152 1.62 8.82 -12.21
N ASN A 153 1.72 9.57 -11.12
CA ASN A 153 1.05 10.84 -10.98
C ASN A 153 1.87 11.92 -11.70
N VAL A 154 1.51 12.22 -12.95
CA VAL A 154 2.13 13.26 -13.80
C VAL A 154 1.19 14.45 -13.93
#